data_AF-A0A363UMU5-F1
#
_entry.id   AF-A0A363UMU5-F1
#
_cell.length_a   1.000
_cell.length_b   1.000
_cell.length_c   1.000
_cell.angle_alpha   90.00
_cell.angle_beta   90.00
_cell.angle_gamma   90.00
#
_symmetry.space_group_name_H-M   'P 1'
#
loop_
_entity.id
_entity.type
_entity.pdbx_description
1 polymer ?
#
loop_
_entity_poly.entity_id
_entity_poly.type
_entity_poly.pdbx_seq_one_letter_code
_entity_poly.pdbx_strand_id
1 'polypeptide(L)'
;MNPGTTPDPLAQLRGLHPPPDPSAWPLAPGWWLLALLVLLAGLGLIWLIRWWRRPTARRLALRELQRLQNCRQHDDFHDQLAAWWRRCAMARDGQQVAGLTGDRWKQQLQQAAPEVDISSVHRDLFEARYEPQPGTQTDARQLLEISRRWAREALR
;
A
#
# COMPACT_ATOMS: atom_id res chain seq x y z
N MET A 1 -76.38 43.92 57.06
CA MET A 1 -76.35 42.81 56.08
C MET A 1 -75.28 43.13 55.04
N ASN A 2 -74.10 42.51 55.11
CA ASN A 2 -73.07 42.64 54.07
C ASN A 2 -73.06 41.34 53.23
N PRO A 3 -73.36 41.38 51.92
CA PRO A 3 -73.22 40.22 51.06
C PRO A 3 -71.74 39.92 50.82
N GLY A 4 -71.39 38.63 50.90
CA GLY A 4 -70.01 38.13 50.81
C GLY A 4 -69.33 38.48 49.49
N THR A 5 -68.22 39.19 49.58
CA THR A 5 -67.20 39.27 48.53
C THR A 5 -66.40 37.98 48.57
N THR A 6 -66.87 36.96 47.84
CA THR A 6 -66.02 35.82 47.49
C THR A 6 -64.90 36.35 46.60
N PRO A 7 -63.62 36.26 47.00
CA PRO A 7 -62.53 36.71 46.15
C PRO A 7 -62.50 35.82 44.91
N ASP A 8 -62.59 36.46 43.74
CA ASP A 8 -62.62 35.80 42.44
C ASP A 8 -61.29 35.05 42.23
N PRO A 9 -61.26 33.70 42.27
CA PRO A 9 -60.02 32.93 42.31
C PRO A 9 -59.25 33.00 40.98
N LEU A 10 -59.87 33.54 39.93
CA LEU A 10 -59.27 33.70 38.60
C LEU A 10 -58.47 34.99 38.46
N ALA A 11 -58.67 35.99 39.35
CA ALA A 11 -57.92 37.25 39.31
C ALA A 11 -56.46 37.11 39.79
N GLN A 12 -56.10 35.96 40.38
CA GLN A 12 -54.72 35.65 40.79
C GLN A 12 -53.90 34.91 39.73
N LEU A 13 -54.49 34.58 38.58
CA LEU A 13 -53.75 34.11 37.41
C LEU A 13 -53.05 35.30 36.74
N ARG A 14 -52.01 35.82 37.41
CA ARG A 14 -50.94 36.54 36.72
C ARG A 14 -50.43 35.59 35.64
N GLY A 15 -50.64 35.97 34.38
CA GLY A 15 -50.14 35.25 33.22
C GLY A 15 -48.71 34.81 33.48
N LEU A 16 -48.53 33.49 33.52
CA LEU A 16 -47.25 32.83 33.63
C LEU A 16 -46.36 33.39 32.51
N HIS A 17 -45.28 34.10 32.86
CA HIS A 17 -44.23 34.38 31.89
C HIS A 17 -43.68 33.01 31.46
N PRO A 18 -43.78 32.63 30.17
CA PRO A 18 -43.04 31.48 29.70
C PRO A 18 -41.55 31.77 29.96
N PRO A 19 -40.76 30.81 30.49
CA PRO A 19 -39.33 31.00 30.59
C PRO A 19 -38.79 31.32 29.18
N PRO A 20 -37.79 32.21 29.06
CA PRO A 20 -37.16 32.45 27.76
C PRO A 20 -36.78 31.11 27.15
N ASP A 21 -37.07 30.93 25.85
CA ASP A 21 -36.76 29.71 25.11
C ASP A 21 -35.38 29.21 25.53
N PRO A 22 -35.21 27.92 25.86
CA PRO A 22 -33.90 27.39 26.19
C PRO A 22 -33.01 27.70 25.00
N SER A 23 -32.16 28.72 25.19
CA SER A 23 -31.18 29.15 24.22
C SER A 23 -30.53 27.89 23.71
N ALA A 24 -30.62 27.65 22.40
CA ALA A 24 -30.09 26.45 21.75
C ALA A 24 -28.56 26.44 21.91
N TRP A 25 -28.09 26.08 23.10
CA TRP A 25 -26.74 26.32 23.57
C TRP A 25 -26.28 25.20 24.52
N PRO A 26 -25.08 24.70 24.26
CA PRO A 26 -24.61 24.26 22.95
C PRO A 26 -24.95 22.76 22.83
N LEU A 27 -24.83 22.17 21.65
CA LEU A 27 -24.57 20.74 21.58
C LEU A 27 -23.53 20.42 22.66
N ALA A 28 -23.94 19.66 23.69
CA ALA A 28 -23.09 19.36 24.84
C ALA A 28 -21.69 18.99 24.35
N PRO A 29 -20.60 19.39 25.01
CA PRO A 29 -19.23 19.19 24.53
C PRO A 29 -18.92 17.73 24.14
N GLY A 30 -19.72 16.78 24.60
CA GLY A 30 -19.73 15.39 24.14
C GLY A 30 -19.93 15.19 22.62
N TRP A 31 -20.63 16.06 21.89
CA TRP A 31 -20.74 15.96 20.43
C TRP A 31 -19.45 16.32 19.71
N TRP A 32 -18.71 17.30 20.23
CA TRP A 32 -17.37 17.60 19.74
C TRP A 32 -16.43 16.44 20.03
N LEU A 33 -16.55 15.82 21.20
CA LEU A 33 -15.81 14.60 21.54
C LEU A 33 -16.18 13.44 20.61
N LEU A 34 -17.47 13.27 20.28
CA LEU A 34 -17.97 12.25 19.37
C LEU A 34 -17.47 12.49 17.94
N ALA A 35 -17.52 13.74 17.46
CA ALA A 35 -16.99 14.14 16.16
C ALA A 35 -15.49 13.88 16.07
N LEU A 36 -14.73 14.22 17.12
CA LEU A 36 -13.30 13.93 17.20
C LEU A 36 -13.02 12.42 17.19
N LEU A 37 -13.80 11.63 17.94
CA LEU A 37 -13.66 10.18 17.98
C LEU A 37 -13.93 9.55 16.60
N VAL A 38 -14.98 9.98 15.92
CA VAL A 38 -15.32 9.54 14.56
C VAL A 38 -14.22 9.94 13.58
N LEU A 39 -13.67 11.16 13.69
CA LEU A 39 -12.57 11.63 12.85
C LEU A 39 -11.33 10.74 13.04
N LEU A 40 -10.93 10.47 14.29
CA LEU A 40 -9.79 9.62 14.61
C LEU A 40 -10.00 8.18 14.16
N ALA A 41 -11.20 7.62 14.35
CA ALA A 41 -11.56 6.30 13.87
C ALA A 41 -11.50 6.22 12.34
N GLY A 42 -12.01 7.23 11.64
CA GLY A 42 -11.92 7.35 10.19
C GLY A 42 -10.48 7.42 9.70
N LEU A 43 -9.65 8.28 10.32
CA LEU A 43 -8.22 8.38 10.01
C LEU A 43 -7.48 7.07 10.27
N GLY A 44 -7.74 6.43 11.41
CA GLY A 44 -7.17 5.15 11.79
C GLY A 44 -7.55 4.05 10.82
N LEU A 45 -8.82 4.00 10.39
CA LEU A 45 -9.31 3.05 9.41
C LEU A 45 -8.65 3.28 8.05
N ILE A 46 -8.54 4.53 7.59
CA ILE A 46 -7.83 4.88 6.35
C ILE A 46 -6.37 4.45 6.44
N TRP A 47 -5.70 4.70 7.57
CA TRP A 47 -4.32 4.30 7.80
C TRP A 47 -4.15 2.78 7.79
N LEU A 48 -5.03 2.05 8.49
CA LEU A 48 -5.01 0.59 8.56
C LEU A 48 -5.27 -0.03 7.18
N ILE A 49 -6.27 0.49 6.45
CA ILE A 49 -6.55 0.08 5.07
C ILE A 49 -5.33 0.38 4.19
N ARG A 50 -4.68 1.54 4.34
CA ARG A 50 -3.51 1.89 3.52
C ARG A 50 -2.28 1.07 3.86
N TRP A 51 -2.14 0.65 5.11
CA TRP A 51 -1.12 -0.29 5.56
C TRP A 51 -1.36 -1.69 4.99
N TRP A 52 -2.59 -2.19 5.09
CA TRP A 52 -2.98 -3.51 4.59
C TRP A 52 -3.05 -3.59 3.07
N ARG A 53 -3.38 -2.48 2.41
CA ARG A 53 -3.43 -2.35 0.94
C ARG A 53 -2.10 -1.91 0.33
N ARG A 54 -1.01 -1.80 1.11
CA ARG A 54 0.32 -1.65 0.48
C ARG A 54 0.50 -2.85 -0.45
N PRO A 55 0.63 -2.64 -1.76
CA PRO A 55 0.81 -3.76 -2.67
C PRO A 55 2.10 -4.46 -2.24
N THR A 56 1.97 -5.72 -1.80
CA THR A 56 3.12 -6.60 -1.49
C THR A 56 4.13 -6.48 -2.62
N ALA A 57 5.43 -6.39 -2.30
CA ALA A 57 6.51 -6.24 -3.28
C ALA A 57 6.36 -7.23 -4.45
N ARG A 58 5.91 -8.45 -4.17
CA ARG A 58 5.48 -9.46 -5.15
C ARG A 58 4.48 -8.99 -6.20
N ARG A 59 3.38 -8.33 -5.78
CA ARG A 59 2.34 -7.86 -6.70
C ARG A 59 2.85 -6.77 -7.63
N LEU A 60 3.67 -5.86 -7.10
CA LEU A 60 4.34 -4.83 -7.89
C LEU A 60 5.32 -5.46 -8.89
N ALA A 61 6.21 -6.35 -8.41
CA ALA A 61 7.19 -7.04 -9.23
C ALA A 61 6.53 -7.84 -10.37
N LEU A 62 5.47 -8.61 -10.07
CA LEU A 62 4.76 -9.39 -11.08
C LEU A 62 4.03 -8.53 -12.12
N ARG A 63 3.43 -7.41 -11.70
CA ARG A 63 2.80 -6.45 -12.63
C ARG A 63 3.83 -5.84 -13.57
N GLU A 64 4.99 -5.49 -13.05
CA GLU A 64 6.06 -4.94 -13.86
C GLU A 64 6.62 -5.97 -14.84
N LEU A 65 6.80 -7.22 -14.40
CA LEU A 65 7.20 -8.32 -15.27
C LEU A 65 6.17 -8.55 -16.40
N GLN A 66 4.86 -8.40 -16.13
CA GLN A 66 3.83 -8.47 -17.16
C GLN A 66 3.94 -7.34 -18.19
N ARG A 67 4.34 -6.13 -17.77
CA ARG A 67 4.60 -5.03 -18.72
C ARG A 67 5.79 -5.35 -19.61
N LEU A 68 6.88 -5.88 -19.03
CA LEU A 68 8.07 -6.30 -19.78
C LEU A 68 7.74 -7.41 -20.80
N GLN A 69 6.82 -8.31 -20.47
CA GLN A 69 6.35 -9.34 -21.39
C GLN A 69 5.72 -8.75 -22.67
N ASN A 70 5.02 -7.63 -22.57
CA ASN A 70 4.43 -6.94 -23.72
C ASN A 70 5.48 -6.16 -24.54
N CYS A 71 6.56 -5.73 -23.90
CA CYS A 71 7.65 -4.98 -24.52
C CYS A 71 8.82 -5.86 -25.00
N ARG A 72 8.67 -7.20 -25.03
CA ARG A 72 9.75 -8.16 -25.34
C ARG A 72 10.49 -7.97 -26.67
N GLN A 73 9.89 -7.24 -27.61
CA GLN A 73 10.46 -6.98 -28.93
C GLN A 73 11.33 -5.72 -28.99
N HIS A 74 11.41 -4.95 -27.90
CA HIS A 74 12.28 -3.80 -27.82
C HIS A 74 13.71 -4.26 -27.49
N ASP A 75 14.70 -3.60 -28.09
CA ASP A 75 16.12 -3.85 -27.83
C ASP A 75 16.48 -3.67 -26.34
N ASP A 76 15.78 -2.77 -25.65
CA ASP A 76 15.99 -2.49 -24.22
C ASP A 76 15.42 -3.59 -23.27
N PHE A 77 14.83 -4.65 -23.80
CA PHE A 77 14.17 -5.67 -22.97
C PHE A 77 15.11 -6.29 -21.92
N HIS A 78 16.32 -6.66 -22.33
CA HIS A 78 17.32 -7.24 -21.42
C HIS A 78 17.73 -6.27 -20.32
N ASP A 79 17.89 -4.99 -20.66
CA ASP A 79 18.23 -3.94 -19.70
C ASP A 79 17.13 -3.70 -18.67
N GLN A 80 15.89 -3.63 -19.15
CA GLN A 80 14.74 -3.46 -18.28
C GLN A 80 14.53 -4.68 -17.39
N LEU A 81 14.79 -5.89 -17.89
CA LEU A 81 14.71 -7.12 -17.11
C LEU A 81 15.82 -7.17 -16.04
N ALA A 82 17.06 -6.82 -16.39
CA ALA A 82 18.17 -6.73 -15.43
C ALA A 82 17.89 -5.67 -14.34
N ALA A 83 17.33 -4.52 -14.71
CA ALA A 83 16.90 -3.49 -13.76
C ALA A 83 15.74 -3.96 -12.88
N TRP A 84 14.81 -4.77 -13.39
CA TRP A 84 13.75 -5.40 -12.60
C TRP A 84 14.32 -6.35 -11.55
N TRP A 85 15.29 -7.19 -11.91
CA TRP A 85 15.98 -8.09 -10.95
C TRP A 85 16.67 -7.29 -9.84
N ARG A 86 17.39 -6.21 -10.19
CA ARG A 86 18.01 -5.30 -9.21
C ARG A 86 17.01 -4.72 -8.22
N ARG A 87 15.88 -4.21 -8.73
CA ARG A 87 14.81 -3.63 -7.88
C ARG A 87 14.16 -4.67 -6.98
N CYS A 88 13.96 -5.90 -7.46
CA CYS A 88 13.37 -6.95 -6.64
C CYS A 88 14.30 -7.39 -5.50
N ALA A 89 15.60 -7.53 -5.76
CA ALA A 89 16.56 -7.86 -4.71
C ALA A 89 16.66 -6.75 -3.65
N MET A 90 16.69 -5.49 -4.08
CA MET A 90 16.67 -4.34 -3.16
C MET A 90 15.38 -4.27 -2.33
N ALA A 91 14.23 -4.63 -2.90
CA ALA A 91 12.96 -4.66 -2.19
C ALA A 91 12.91 -5.76 -1.10
N ARG A 92 13.70 -6.83 -1.25
CA ARG A 92 13.77 -7.94 -0.30
C ARG A 92 14.84 -7.71 0.78
N ASP A 93 16.08 -7.45 0.35
CA ASP A 93 17.26 -7.46 1.22
C ASP A 93 17.79 -6.05 1.55
N GLY A 94 17.14 -5.01 1.01
CA GLY A 94 17.53 -3.61 1.22
C GLY A 94 18.72 -3.16 0.38
N GLN A 95 19.31 -2.02 0.74
CA GLN A 95 20.40 -1.40 -0.03
C GLN A 95 21.73 -2.16 0.04
N GLN A 96 21.91 -3.09 0.97
CA GLN A 96 23.16 -3.86 1.12
C GLN A 96 23.46 -4.71 -0.13
N VAL A 97 22.39 -5.12 -0.84
CA VAL A 97 22.49 -5.94 -2.05
C VAL A 97 22.76 -5.10 -3.31
N ALA A 98 22.64 -3.77 -3.24
CA ALA A 98 22.88 -2.86 -4.36
C ALA A 98 24.34 -2.84 -4.84
N GLY A 99 25.28 -3.07 -3.93
CA GLY A 99 26.72 -3.08 -4.22
C GLY A 99 27.25 -4.45 -4.65
N LEU A 100 26.43 -5.51 -4.63
CA LEU A 100 26.87 -6.85 -5.00
C LEU A 100 26.95 -6.97 -6.53
N THR A 101 28.03 -7.56 -7.03
CA THR A 101 28.28 -7.78 -8.46
C THR A 101 28.90 -9.16 -8.68
N GLY A 102 28.78 -9.71 -9.89
CA GLY A 102 29.36 -11.00 -10.27
C GLY A 102 28.76 -12.17 -9.51
N ASP A 103 29.61 -13.08 -9.01
CA ASP A 103 29.19 -14.30 -8.31
C ASP A 103 28.46 -14.04 -7.00
N ARG A 104 28.84 -13.00 -6.26
CA ARG A 104 28.17 -12.64 -4.99
C ARG A 104 26.72 -12.24 -5.24
N TRP A 105 26.47 -11.54 -6.34
CA TRP A 105 25.11 -11.19 -6.77
C TRP A 105 24.30 -12.45 -7.11
N LYS A 106 24.88 -13.38 -7.89
CA LYS A 106 24.25 -14.66 -8.22
C LYS A 106 23.92 -15.46 -6.96
N GLN A 107 24.85 -15.58 -6.02
CA GLN A 107 24.63 -16.30 -4.76
C GLN A 107 23.48 -15.69 -3.95
N GLN A 108 23.42 -14.36 -3.84
CA GLN A 108 22.34 -13.67 -3.12
C GLN A 108 20.96 -13.95 -3.72
N LEU A 109 20.88 -13.96 -5.06
CA LEU A 109 19.65 -14.27 -5.78
C LEU A 109 19.26 -15.75 -5.66
N GLN A 110 20.23 -16.68 -5.71
CA GLN A 110 19.98 -18.12 -5.55
C GLN A 110 19.51 -18.45 -4.13
N GLN A 111 20.06 -17.78 -3.10
CA GLN A 111 19.58 -17.90 -1.73
C GLN A 111 18.12 -17.48 -1.57
N ALA A 112 17.61 -16.61 -2.45
CA ALA A 112 16.22 -16.17 -2.42
C ALA A 112 15.22 -17.18 -2.97
N ALA A 113 15.65 -18.02 -3.92
CA ALA A 113 14.84 -19.05 -4.53
C ALA A 113 15.74 -20.25 -4.88
N PRO A 114 16.04 -21.11 -3.89
CA PRO A 114 16.96 -22.22 -4.08
C PRO A 114 16.48 -23.23 -5.13
N GLU A 115 15.17 -23.33 -5.37
CA GLU A 115 14.59 -24.24 -6.37
C GLU A 115 14.63 -23.69 -7.81
N VAL A 116 14.93 -22.40 -8.00
CA VAL A 116 14.96 -21.77 -9.31
C VAL A 116 16.39 -21.65 -9.80
N ASP A 117 16.72 -22.30 -10.92
CA ASP A 117 18.00 -22.08 -11.59
C ASP A 117 18.01 -20.72 -12.30
N ILE A 118 18.82 -19.79 -11.79
CA ILE A 118 19.01 -18.45 -12.35
C ILE A 118 20.29 -18.34 -13.17
N SER A 119 21.01 -19.43 -13.42
CA SER A 119 22.31 -19.38 -14.09
C SER A 119 22.23 -18.84 -15.51
N SER A 120 21.19 -19.21 -16.26
CA SER A 120 20.92 -18.68 -17.60
C SER A 120 20.59 -17.18 -17.57
N VAL A 121 19.80 -16.75 -16.59
CA VAL A 121 19.45 -15.33 -16.39
C VAL A 121 20.66 -14.51 -16.01
N HIS A 122 21.51 -15.02 -15.11
CA HIS A 122 22.71 -14.34 -14.66
C HIS A 122 23.69 -14.15 -15.82
N ARG A 123 23.96 -15.22 -16.58
CA ARG A 123 24.80 -15.14 -17.78
C ARG A 123 24.23 -14.16 -18.80
N ASP A 124 22.99 -14.33 -19.21
CA ASP A 124 22.43 -13.60 -20.36
C ASP A 124 22.12 -12.13 -20.07
N LEU A 125 21.86 -11.76 -18.80
CA LEU A 125 21.56 -10.37 -18.43
C LEU A 125 22.75 -9.62 -17.83
N PHE A 126 23.69 -10.31 -17.18
CA PHE A 126 24.77 -9.66 -16.45
C PHE A 126 26.16 -9.94 -17.03
N GLU A 127 26.41 -11.11 -17.62
CA GLU A 127 27.73 -11.48 -18.18
C GLU A 127 27.81 -11.24 -19.70
N ALA A 128 26.75 -11.55 -20.45
CA ALA A 128 26.69 -11.41 -21.91
C ALA A 128 26.94 -9.98 -22.41
N ARG A 129 26.81 -8.98 -21.53
CA ARG A 129 27.12 -7.58 -21.81
C ARG A 129 28.62 -7.30 -21.96
N TYR A 130 29.46 -8.20 -21.45
CA TYR A 130 30.93 -8.11 -21.48
C TYR A 130 31.56 -9.11 -22.45
N GLU A 131 30.77 -10.00 -23.07
CA GLU A 131 31.27 -10.95 -24.06
C GLU A 131 31.19 -10.39 -25.50
N PRO A 132 32.29 -10.42 -26.27
CA PRO A 132 32.32 -9.93 -27.65
C PRO A 132 31.60 -10.85 -28.66
N GLN A 133 31.18 -12.04 -28.26
CA GLN A 133 30.38 -12.95 -29.08
C GLN A 133 29.09 -13.29 -28.33
N PRO A 134 27.90 -13.06 -28.93
CA PRO A 134 26.67 -13.52 -28.31
C PRO A 134 26.68 -15.04 -28.30
N GLY A 135 26.95 -15.63 -27.13
CA GLY A 135 26.66 -17.04 -26.87
C GLY A 135 25.18 -17.35 -27.08
N THR A 136 24.80 -18.63 -26.98
CA THR A 136 23.43 -19.10 -27.18
C THR A 136 22.44 -18.31 -26.31
N GLN A 137 21.80 -17.30 -26.90
CA GLN A 137 20.92 -16.39 -26.17
C GLN A 137 19.65 -17.16 -25.80
N THR A 138 19.36 -17.23 -24.49
CA THR A 138 18.15 -17.86 -23.99
C THR A 138 16.95 -17.07 -24.49
N ASP A 139 15.89 -17.76 -24.92
CA ASP A 139 14.67 -17.10 -25.41
C ASP A 139 14.12 -16.17 -24.32
N ALA A 140 13.73 -14.94 -24.70
CA ALA A 140 13.13 -13.95 -23.83
C ALA A 140 11.94 -14.51 -23.04
N ARG A 141 11.19 -15.46 -23.63
CA ARG A 141 10.10 -16.16 -22.93
C ARG A 141 10.59 -16.99 -21.75
N GLN A 142 11.67 -17.75 -21.92
CA GLN A 142 12.24 -18.56 -20.85
C GLN A 142 12.81 -17.68 -19.73
N LEU A 143 13.48 -16.58 -20.08
CA LEU A 143 13.97 -15.60 -19.09
C LEU A 143 12.82 -15.01 -18.26
N LEU A 144 11.69 -14.68 -18.89
CA LEU A 144 10.50 -14.19 -18.18
C LEU A 144 9.88 -15.26 -17.28
N GLU A 145 9.84 -16.52 -17.70
CA GLU A 145 9.32 -17.61 -16.88
C GLU A 145 10.16 -17.84 -15.62
N ILE A 146 11.48 -17.88 -15.77
CA ILE A 146 12.42 -18.02 -14.65
C ILE A 146 12.25 -16.84 -13.69
N SER A 147 12.23 -15.61 -14.23
CA SER A 147 12.00 -14.38 -13.45
C SER A 147 10.66 -14.42 -12.70
N ARG A 148 9.60 -14.91 -13.33
CA ARG A 148 8.28 -15.07 -12.70
C ARG A 148 8.30 -16.09 -11.57
N ARG A 149 8.96 -17.23 -11.75
CA ARG A 149 9.07 -18.29 -10.72
C ARG A 149 9.85 -17.74 -9.52
N TRP A 150 11.02 -17.15 -9.78
CA TRP A 150 11.85 -16.54 -8.75
C TRP A 150 11.07 -15.49 -7.94
N ALA A 151 10.37 -14.55 -8.59
CA ALA A 151 9.59 -13.53 -7.86
C ALA A 151 8.45 -14.08 -7.00
N ARG A 152 7.90 -15.26 -7.30
CA ARG A 152 6.87 -15.88 -6.45
C ARG A 152 7.46 -16.51 -5.20
N GLU A 153 8.69 -17.00 -5.28
CA GLU A 153 9.38 -17.71 -4.21
C GLU A 153 10.12 -16.71 -3.30
N ALA A 154 10.89 -15.80 -3.91
CA ALA A 154 11.74 -14.84 -3.22
C ALA A 154 10.98 -13.71 -2.51
N LEU A 155 9.81 -13.28 -3.02
CA LEU A 155 9.04 -12.14 -2.51
C LEU A 155 7.79 -12.56 -1.70
N ARG A 156 7.87 -13.66 -0.93
CA ARG A 156 6.73 -14.17 -0.15
C ARG A 156 6.18 -13.18 0.87
#